data_AF-A0A7S4NVV8-F1
#
_entry.id   AF-A0A7S4NVV8-F1
#
_cell.length_a   1.000
_cell.length_b   1.000
_cell.length_c   1.000
_cell.angle_alpha   90.00
_cell.angle_beta   90.00
_cell.angle_gamma   90.00
#
_symmetry.space_group_name_H-M   'P 1'
#
loop_
_entity.id
_entity.type
_entity.pdbx_description
1 polymer ?
#
loop_
_entity_poly.entity_id
_entity_poly.type
_entity_poly.pdbx_seq_one_letter_code
_entity_poly.pdbx_strand_id
1 'polypeptide(L)'
;MKVFPRAELPRSYKDELQELNGEVHMNNTKPDIIEENKEGEYHITTFGAPAAHTLKFKQGGLRHGEEKLAEKQKQLKTLLKSKRNDKETTGYLLSLDVFEAQMQLARRRDICYCQILPAITTSFVKILQLNRSKPHVLKQYAEVGFLCQFESLVSTHGSEIGMLADYDGSVRGIASQVSFVLCDEGEDLQMEFLEKNDDDLQPPLSPSPLSSDEFNLITAPQSFYDRCHLRITLPIPSDLLKDVSGTIQGPVQVHPLLFSQGINEQQSIANKIGDTSLQENINKENGVLLKKYYQSYEDWCNSNHIPLNPKISSDLNSILSTIKHSKREKNLQILATTADIVRMMNGGRLTSCKSAKDRTSMSVTWEQARQLANHHNLHYDAFRDAMSVMRSSGVRRENAFKNIGKNKFAFNSFQLKMIPEIYRAPKGSGGAEVT
;
A
#
# COMPACT_ATOMS: atom_id res chain seq x y z
N MET A 1 43.66 -1.71 -26.11
CA MET A 1 42.41 -0.96 -25.86
C MET A 1 42.65 0.51 -26.20
N LYS A 2 41.76 1.16 -26.97
CA LYS A 2 41.79 2.62 -27.13
C LYS A 2 40.95 3.25 -26.02
N VAL A 3 41.55 4.13 -25.24
CA VAL A 3 40.83 4.92 -24.22
C VAL A 3 40.14 6.07 -24.94
N PHE A 4 38.82 6.17 -24.82
CA PHE A 4 38.07 7.34 -25.28
C PHE A 4 38.11 8.42 -24.18
N PRO A 5 38.23 9.72 -24.54
CA PRO A 5 38.22 10.79 -23.56
C PRO A 5 36.85 10.91 -22.87
N ARG A 6 36.83 11.22 -21.58
CA ARG A 6 35.61 11.59 -20.84
C ARG A 6 34.99 12.81 -21.51
N ALA A 7 33.76 12.67 -22.01
CA ALA A 7 32.94 13.82 -22.38
C ALA A 7 32.47 14.52 -21.10
N GLU A 8 32.73 15.82 -20.97
CA GLU A 8 32.13 16.61 -19.89
C GLU A 8 30.63 16.79 -20.14
N LEU A 9 29.82 16.63 -19.09
CA LEU A 9 28.38 16.84 -19.17
C LEU A 9 28.05 18.32 -19.41
N PRO A 10 27.07 18.65 -20.29
CA PRO A 10 26.63 20.02 -20.53
C PRO A 10 26.21 20.74 -19.24
N ARG A 11 26.45 22.06 -19.16
CA ARG A 11 26.20 22.84 -17.93
C ARG A 11 24.75 22.74 -17.42
N SER A 12 23.74 22.73 -18.31
CA SER A 12 22.33 22.58 -17.90
C SER A 12 22.04 21.28 -17.13
N TYR A 13 22.83 20.22 -17.36
CA TYR A 13 22.71 18.97 -16.61
C TYR A 13 23.21 19.10 -15.16
N LYS A 14 24.17 20.00 -14.86
CA LYS A 14 24.65 20.21 -13.49
C LYS A 14 23.64 20.99 -12.64
N ASP A 15 22.92 21.91 -13.26
CA ASP A 15 21.95 22.76 -12.58
C ASP A 15 20.66 21.96 -12.25
N GLU A 16 20.14 21.15 -13.20
CA GLU A 16 19.04 20.19 -12.93
C GLU A 16 19.43 19.12 -11.89
N LEU A 17 20.71 18.71 -11.85
CA LEU A 17 21.21 17.81 -10.80
C LEU A 17 21.30 18.50 -9.43
N GLN A 18 21.51 19.81 -9.35
CA GLN A 18 21.42 20.54 -8.08
C GLN A 18 19.98 20.68 -7.58
N GLU A 19 18.98 20.87 -8.45
CA GLU A 19 17.57 20.82 -8.06
C GLU A 19 17.17 19.41 -7.58
N LEU A 20 17.58 18.35 -8.28
CA LEU A 20 17.37 16.96 -7.85
C LEU A 20 18.11 16.61 -6.54
N ASN A 21 19.29 17.19 -6.28
CA ASN A 21 20.02 17.04 -5.01
C ASN A 21 19.42 17.88 -3.88
N GLY A 22 18.66 18.93 -4.21
CA GLY A 22 17.81 19.65 -3.25
C GLY A 22 16.62 18.82 -2.79
N GLU A 23 16.04 18.01 -3.68
CA GLU A 23 14.92 17.10 -3.36
C GLU A 23 15.34 15.75 -2.77
N VAL A 24 16.60 15.32 -2.94
CA VAL A 24 17.13 14.07 -2.38
C VAL A 24 18.32 14.36 -1.45
N HIS A 25 18.03 14.60 -0.17
CA HIS A 25 19.04 14.63 0.90
C HIS A 25 19.66 13.24 1.13
N MET A 26 20.68 12.90 0.33
CA MET A 26 21.66 11.86 0.67
C MET A 26 22.85 12.52 1.37
N ASN A 27 22.88 12.43 2.70
CA ASN A 27 24.02 12.92 3.49
C ASN A 27 25.25 12.04 3.23
N ASN A 28 26.35 12.66 2.78
CA ASN A 28 27.67 12.01 2.64
C ASN A 28 28.38 11.74 3.99
N THR A 29 27.64 11.65 5.09
CA THR A 29 28.17 11.17 6.37
C THR A 29 28.26 9.65 6.32
N LYS A 30 29.48 9.09 6.41
CA LYS A 30 29.65 7.68 6.77
C LYS A 30 28.85 7.42 8.07
N PRO A 31 27.87 6.51 8.09
CA PRO A 31 27.27 6.11 9.35
C PRO A 31 28.30 5.31 10.15
N ASP A 32 28.41 5.62 11.45
CA ASP A 32 29.10 4.73 12.38
C ASP A 32 28.36 3.39 12.44
N ILE A 33 29.14 2.31 12.48
CA ILE A 33 28.68 0.98 12.08
C ILE A 33 27.80 0.35 13.17
N ILE A 34 26.49 0.48 13.01
CA ILE A 34 25.58 -0.65 13.28
C ILE A 34 25.84 -1.68 12.16
N GLU A 35 25.78 -2.98 12.45
CA GLU A 35 25.95 -4.04 11.44
C GLU A 35 24.80 -4.05 10.41
N GLU A 36 24.87 -3.13 9.44
CA GLU A 36 24.00 -3.18 8.27
C GLU A 36 24.24 -4.46 7.47
N ASN A 37 23.18 -4.95 6.84
CA ASN A 37 23.10 -6.18 6.04
C ASN A 37 24.17 -6.21 4.91
N LYS A 38 25.40 -6.63 5.22
CA LYS A 38 26.48 -6.77 4.22
C LYS A 38 26.14 -7.82 3.16
N GLU A 39 25.29 -8.79 3.52
CA GLU A 39 24.63 -9.73 2.63
C GLU A 39 23.18 -9.25 2.41
N GLY A 40 23.03 -8.22 1.57
CA GLY A 40 21.79 -7.46 1.40
C GLY A 40 20.74 -8.17 0.54
N GLU A 41 20.03 -9.15 1.09
CA GLU A 41 18.73 -9.55 0.53
C GLU A 41 17.63 -8.51 0.87
N TYR A 42 16.88 -8.08 -0.14
CA TYR A 42 15.73 -7.18 -0.01
C TYR A 42 14.51 -7.79 -0.70
N HIS A 43 13.33 -7.73 -0.08
CA HIS A 43 12.09 -8.08 -0.76
C HIS A 43 11.38 -6.83 -1.33
N ILE A 44 10.73 -7.01 -2.48
CA ILE A 44 9.66 -6.14 -2.97
C ILE A 44 8.59 -7.06 -3.57
N THR A 45 7.41 -7.10 -2.98
CA THR A 45 6.28 -7.87 -3.51
C THR A 45 5.55 -7.03 -4.56
N THR A 46 5.26 -7.59 -5.74
CA THR A 46 4.53 -6.86 -6.79
C THR A 46 3.25 -7.55 -7.19
N PHE A 47 2.15 -6.82 -7.21
CA PHE A 47 0.81 -7.35 -7.48
C PHE A 47 -0.07 -6.29 -8.15
N GLY A 48 -1.16 -6.72 -8.80
CA GLY A 48 -2.10 -5.82 -9.47
C GLY A 48 -2.88 -5.00 -8.44
N ALA A 49 -3.24 -3.76 -8.77
CA ALA A 49 -3.99 -2.91 -7.84
C ALA A 49 -5.36 -3.55 -7.55
N PRO A 50 -5.69 -3.84 -6.29
CA PRO A 50 -6.87 -4.65 -5.95
C PRO A 50 -8.14 -3.88 -6.28
N ALA A 51 -8.97 -4.44 -7.17
CA ALA A 51 -10.17 -3.78 -7.66
C ALA A 51 -11.22 -4.74 -8.24
N ALA A 52 -12.49 -4.39 -8.07
CA ALA A 52 -13.63 -5.15 -8.56
C ALA A 52 -13.98 -4.76 -10.01
N HIS A 53 -13.09 -5.04 -10.95
CA HIS A 53 -13.27 -4.72 -12.38
C HIS A 53 -14.61 -5.23 -12.97
N THR A 54 -15.08 -6.39 -12.53
CA THR A 54 -16.37 -6.99 -12.91
C THR A 54 -17.57 -6.13 -12.51
N LEU A 55 -17.47 -5.35 -11.43
CA LEU A 55 -18.50 -4.43 -10.94
C LEU A 55 -18.39 -3.01 -11.53
N LYS A 56 -17.35 -2.75 -12.35
CA LYS A 56 -17.05 -1.44 -12.97
C LYS A 56 -16.85 -0.35 -11.91
N PHE A 57 -16.70 0.91 -12.35
CA PHE A 57 -16.41 2.05 -11.46
C PHE A 57 -17.40 3.23 -11.60
N LYS A 58 -18.56 3.02 -12.24
CA LYS A 58 -19.56 4.10 -12.46
C LYS A 58 -20.08 4.71 -11.17
N GLN A 59 -20.13 3.93 -10.09
CA GLN A 59 -20.58 4.38 -8.76
C GLN A 59 -19.42 4.88 -7.87
N GLY A 60 -18.18 4.82 -8.35
CA GLY A 60 -16.94 4.94 -7.58
C GLY A 60 -16.27 3.58 -7.34
N GLY A 61 -15.46 3.50 -6.30
CA GLY A 61 -14.93 2.26 -5.70
C GLY A 61 -15.28 2.18 -4.22
N LEU A 62 -14.69 1.23 -3.48
CA LEU A 62 -15.02 0.94 -2.06
C LEU A 62 -15.16 2.21 -1.21
N ARG A 63 -14.14 3.07 -1.16
CA ARG A 63 -14.19 4.32 -0.36
C ARG A 63 -15.44 5.17 -0.62
N HIS A 64 -15.74 5.43 -1.89
CA HIS A 64 -16.91 6.24 -2.28
C HIS A 64 -18.23 5.53 -1.95
N GLY A 65 -18.27 4.20 -2.00
CA GLY A 65 -19.44 3.42 -1.60
C GLY A 65 -19.65 3.46 -0.09
N GLU A 66 -18.57 3.36 0.70
CA GLU A 66 -18.58 3.44 2.17
C GLU A 66 -19.08 4.81 2.64
N GLU A 67 -18.59 5.90 2.03
CA GLU A 67 -19.06 7.27 2.27
C GLU A 67 -20.57 7.42 1.98
N LYS A 68 -21.05 6.88 0.85
CA LYS A 68 -22.49 6.88 0.48
C LYS A 68 -23.35 6.02 1.42
N LEU A 69 -22.85 4.87 1.85
CA LEU A 69 -23.56 4.01 2.81
C LEU A 69 -23.71 4.73 4.15
N ALA A 70 -22.64 5.35 4.66
CA ALA A 70 -22.68 6.12 5.89
C ALA A 70 -23.67 7.30 5.79
N GLU A 71 -23.76 7.96 4.63
CA GLU A 71 -24.76 9.00 4.38
C GLU A 71 -26.20 8.45 4.43
N LYS A 72 -26.51 7.37 3.70
CA LYS A 72 -27.84 6.72 3.71
C LYS A 72 -28.23 6.27 5.11
N GLN A 73 -27.30 5.66 5.86
CA GLN A 73 -27.53 5.27 7.26
C GLN A 73 -27.81 6.47 8.18
N LYS A 74 -27.12 7.62 7.96
CA LYS A 74 -27.38 8.87 8.69
C LYS A 74 -28.74 9.47 8.35
N GLN A 75 -29.14 9.43 7.07
CA GLN A 75 -30.46 9.85 6.62
C GLN A 75 -31.56 9.00 7.26
N LEU A 76 -31.40 7.67 7.29
CA LEU A 76 -32.33 6.74 7.94
C LEU A 76 -32.46 7.01 9.44
N LYS A 77 -31.33 7.13 10.16
CA LYS A 77 -31.30 7.48 11.59
C LYS A 77 -31.97 8.82 11.90
N THR A 78 -31.88 9.79 10.98
CA THR A 78 -32.55 11.10 11.11
C THR A 78 -34.06 10.99 10.86
N LEU A 79 -34.47 10.26 9.83
CA LEU A 79 -35.88 10.08 9.47
C LEU A 79 -36.67 9.41 10.60
N LEU A 80 -36.13 8.30 11.14
CA LEU A 80 -36.71 7.54 12.25
C LEU A 80 -36.91 8.41 13.52
N LYS A 81 -36.12 9.46 13.72
CA LYS A 81 -36.21 10.39 14.87
C LYS A 81 -37.23 11.53 14.70
N SER A 82 -37.90 11.67 13.56
CA SER A 82 -39.08 12.53 13.41
C SER A 82 -40.36 11.82 13.93
N LYS A 83 -41.58 12.37 14.05
CA LYS A 83 -42.17 13.68 13.74
C LYS A 83 -42.33 14.08 12.27
N ARG A 84 -42.59 13.08 11.41
CA ARG A 84 -43.33 13.20 10.14
C ARG A 84 -44.30 12.03 10.01
N ASN A 85 -45.39 12.20 9.25
CA ASN A 85 -46.42 11.17 9.05
C ASN A 85 -46.08 10.20 7.89
N ASP A 86 -45.13 10.56 7.02
CA ASP A 86 -44.64 9.78 5.87
C ASP A 86 -43.51 8.79 6.23
N LYS A 87 -43.17 8.69 7.52
CA LYS A 87 -42.01 7.95 8.04
C LYS A 87 -41.99 6.46 7.72
N GLU A 88 -43.15 5.82 7.69
CA GLU A 88 -43.28 4.36 7.54
C GLU A 88 -42.81 3.90 6.16
N THR A 89 -43.52 4.32 5.10
CA THR A 89 -43.16 4.02 3.71
C THR A 89 -41.76 4.54 3.36
N THR A 90 -41.43 5.77 3.76
CA THR A 90 -40.13 6.39 3.44
C THR A 90 -38.98 5.71 4.18
N GLY A 91 -39.19 5.30 5.44
CA GLY A 91 -38.22 4.59 6.26
C GLY A 91 -37.97 3.17 5.76
N TYR A 92 -39.03 2.46 5.36
CA TYR A 92 -38.91 1.14 4.75
C TYR A 92 -38.11 1.20 3.45
N LEU A 93 -38.46 2.09 2.51
CA LEU A 93 -37.70 2.28 1.26
C LEU A 93 -36.24 2.64 1.51
N LEU A 94 -35.97 3.55 2.45
CA LEU A 94 -34.60 3.92 2.79
C LEU A 94 -33.82 2.79 3.50
N SER A 95 -34.50 1.87 4.20
CA SER A 95 -33.87 0.65 4.75
C SER A 95 -33.48 -0.35 3.67
N LEU A 96 -34.29 -0.51 2.61
CA LEU A 96 -33.93 -1.30 1.42
C LEU A 96 -32.71 -0.71 0.70
N ASP A 97 -32.69 0.61 0.51
CA ASP A 97 -31.57 1.35 -0.07
C ASP A 97 -30.24 1.16 0.70
N VAL A 98 -30.31 1.11 2.04
CA VAL A 98 -29.14 0.84 2.91
C VAL A 98 -28.71 -0.62 2.77
N PHE A 99 -29.65 -1.56 2.77
CA PHE A 99 -29.38 -3.00 2.62
C PHE A 99 -28.75 -3.32 1.26
N GLU A 100 -29.28 -2.77 0.17
CA GLU A 100 -28.70 -2.96 -1.17
C GLU A 100 -27.27 -2.39 -1.23
N ALA A 101 -27.05 -1.18 -0.70
CA ALA A 101 -25.72 -0.57 -0.66
C ALA A 101 -24.71 -1.40 0.16
N GLN A 102 -25.13 -1.99 1.28
CA GLN A 102 -24.30 -2.94 2.05
C GLN A 102 -23.97 -4.19 1.24
N MET A 103 -24.93 -4.82 0.58
CA MET A 103 -24.70 -6.04 -0.22
C MET A 103 -23.79 -5.78 -1.43
N GLN A 104 -23.95 -4.64 -2.10
CA GLN A 104 -23.06 -4.20 -3.17
C GLN A 104 -21.63 -3.95 -2.67
N LEU A 105 -21.47 -3.36 -1.48
CA LEU A 105 -20.17 -3.13 -0.85
C LEU A 105 -19.52 -4.44 -0.38
N ALA A 106 -20.25 -5.32 0.29
CA ALA A 106 -19.74 -6.62 0.74
C ALA A 106 -19.17 -7.40 -0.45
N ARG A 107 -19.96 -7.61 -1.51
CA ARG A 107 -19.51 -8.26 -2.74
C ARG A 107 -18.26 -7.62 -3.36
N ARG A 108 -18.14 -6.29 -3.27
CA ARG A 108 -16.95 -5.55 -3.74
C ARG A 108 -15.74 -5.77 -2.82
N ARG A 109 -15.94 -5.82 -1.50
CA ARG A 109 -14.91 -6.15 -0.51
C ARG A 109 -14.39 -7.56 -0.74
N ASP A 110 -15.25 -8.57 -0.89
CA ASP A 110 -14.87 -9.97 -1.18
C ASP A 110 -13.85 -10.06 -2.33
N ILE A 111 -14.18 -9.40 -3.45
CA ILE A 111 -13.38 -9.41 -4.68
C ILE A 111 -12.03 -8.72 -4.49
N CYS A 112 -11.96 -7.64 -3.70
CA CYS A 112 -10.70 -6.92 -3.50
C CYS A 112 -9.85 -7.53 -2.36
N TYR A 113 -10.49 -8.10 -1.33
CA TYR A 113 -9.83 -8.75 -0.21
C TYR A 113 -9.12 -10.03 -0.67
N CYS A 114 -9.76 -10.86 -1.52
CA CYS A 114 -9.09 -12.04 -2.08
C CYS A 114 -7.89 -11.71 -2.99
N GLN A 115 -7.77 -10.45 -3.45
CA GLN A 115 -6.60 -9.95 -4.18
C GLN A 115 -5.51 -9.39 -3.25
N ILE A 116 -5.86 -8.78 -2.12
CA ILE A 116 -4.91 -8.16 -1.19
C ILE A 116 -4.31 -9.15 -0.17
N LEU A 117 -5.11 -10.10 0.32
CA LEU A 117 -4.68 -11.07 1.34
C LEU A 117 -3.49 -11.95 0.89
N PRO A 118 -3.44 -12.48 -0.35
CA PRO A 118 -2.26 -13.21 -0.82
C PRO A 118 -1.02 -12.31 -0.94
N ALA A 119 -1.19 -11.03 -1.27
CA ALA A 119 -0.08 -10.08 -1.41
C ALA A 119 0.59 -9.78 -0.06
N ILE A 120 -0.19 -9.48 0.98
CA ILE A 120 0.35 -9.29 2.35
C ILE A 120 0.96 -10.56 2.91
N THR A 121 0.31 -11.71 2.69
CA THR A 121 0.80 -13.02 3.14
C THR A 121 2.16 -13.33 2.51
N THR A 122 2.29 -13.16 1.19
CA THR A 122 3.54 -13.32 0.46
C THR A 122 4.63 -12.37 0.99
N SER A 123 4.28 -11.10 1.25
CA SER A 123 5.24 -10.14 1.81
C SER A 123 5.65 -10.51 3.24
N PHE A 124 4.77 -11.06 4.06
CA PHE A 124 5.07 -11.42 5.45
C PHE A 124 5.95 -12.69 5.51
N VAL A 125 5.58 -13.76 4.79
CA VAL A 125 6.39 -14.98 4.74
C VAL A 125 7.80 -14.68 4.23
N LYS A 126 7.95 -13.86 3.17
CA LYS A 126 9.31 -13.48 2.70
C LYS A 126 10.05 -12.59 3.70
N ILE A 127 9.39 -11.68 4.43
CA ILE A 127 10.11 -10.86 5.44
C ILE A 127 10.56 -11.68 6.65
N LEU A 128 9.80 -12.72 7.04
CA LEU A 128 10.23 -13.70 8.04
C LEU A 128 11.45 -14.47 7.55
N GLN A 129 11.43 -14.98 6.31
CA GLN A 129 12.60 -15.66 5.71
C GLN A 129 13.86 -14.77 5.71
N LEU A 130 13.73 -13.47 5.42
CA LEU A 130 14.84 -12.51 5.42
C LEU A 130 15.39 -12.18 6.81
N ASN A 131 14.58 -12.31 7.84
CA ASN A 131 14.93 -11.91 9.21
C ASN A 131 14.93 -13.07 10.21
N ARG A 132 14.87 -14.33 9.73
CA ARG A 132 14.89 -15.56 10.56
C ARG A 132 16.05 -15.59 11.55
N SER A 133 17.22 -15.08 11.14
CA SER A 133 18.43 -15.00 11.97
C SER A 133 18.54 -13.71 12.81
N LYS A 134 17.47 -12.90 12.92
CA LYS A 134 17.47 -11.61 13.62
C LYS A 134 16.39 -11.56 14.72
N PRO A 135 16.66 -12.13 15.91
CA PRO A 135 15.67 -12.23 16.99
C PRO A 135 15.01 -10.91 17.40
N HIS A 136 15.75 -9.79 17.34
CA HIS A 136 15.19 -8.47 17.65
C HIS A 136 14.10 -8.03 16.63
N VAL A 137 14.26 -8.33 15.34
CA VAL A 137 13.24 -8.04 14.31
C VAL A 137 12.03 -8.95 14.48
N LEU A 138 12.25 -10.22 14.79
CA LEU A 138 11.16 -11.16 15.07
C LEU A 138 10.37 -10.74 16.32
N LYS A 139 11.05 -10.22 17.35
CA LYS A 139 10.43 -9.67 18.55
C LYS A 139 9.66 -8.38 18.26
N GLN A 140 10.16 -7.51 17.38
CA GLN A 140 9.42 -6.35 16.88
C GLN A 140 8.09 -6.78 16.23
N TYR A 141 8.09 -7.82 15.39
CA TYR A 141 6.86 -8.31 14.79
C TYR A 141 5.88 -8.90 15.81
N ALA A 142 6.36 -9.58 16.85
CA ALA A 142 5.52 -10.13 17.92
C ALA A 142 4.89 -9.02 18.81
N GLU A 143 5.63 -7.96 19.14
CA GLU A 143 5.21 -6.95 20.12
C GLU A 143 4.63 -5.66 19.50
N VAL A 144 5.10 -5.25 18.31
CA VAL A 144 4.67 -4.02 17.60
C VAL A 144 3.81 -4.35 16.37
N GLY A 145 3.89 -5.58 15.86
CA GLY A 145 3.18 -6.02 14.66
C GLY A 145 3.96 -5.78 13.36
N PHE A 146 3.46 -6.37 12.27
CA PHE A 146 4.03 -6.30 10.93
C PHE A 146 3.56 -5.04 10.18
N LEU A 147 4.42 -4.02 10.13
CA LEU A 147 4.27 -2.89 9.22
C LEU A 147 4.39 -3.36 7.77
N CYS A 148 3.49 -2.92 6.89
CA CYS A 148 3.69 -3.07 5.45
C CYS A 148 3.18 -1.86 4.66
N GLN A 149 3.96 -1.41 3.67
CA GLN A 149 3.59 -0.33 2.77
C GLN A 149 3.18 -0.88 1.41
N PHE A 150 1.96 -0.53 1.03
CA PHE A 150 1.45 -0.51 -0.32
C PHE A 150 1.82 0.80 -1.02
N GLU A 151 2.60 0.68 -2.09
CA GLU A 151 2.88 1.76 -3.02
C GLU A 151 1.93 1.65 -4.22
N SER A 152 1.23 2.73 -4.54
CA SER A 152 0.28 2.81 -5.66
C SER A 152 0.75 3.82 -6.71
N LEU A 153 0.90 3.33 -7.94
CA LEU A 153 1.17 4.14 -9.13
C LEU A 153 -0.09 4.37 -9.99
N VAL A 154 -1.26 4.08 -9.42
CA VAL A 154 -2.61 4.26 -9.99
C VAL A 154 -2.96 5.75 -10.00
N SER A 155 -3.56 6.24 -11.09
CA SER A 155 -3.90 7.66 -11.24
C SER A 155 -5.30 8.01 -10.73
N THR A 156 -5.53 9.28 -10.39
CA THR A 156 -6.84 9.82 -9.98
C THR A 156 -7.73 10.21 -11.17
N HIS A 157 -7.61 9.54 -12.32
CA HIS A 157 -8.39 9.88 -13.53
C HIS A 157 -8.99 8.67 -14.24
N GLY A 158 -10.07 8.91 -14.99
CA GLY A 158 -10.78 7.87 -15.76
C GLY A 158 -11.19 6.68 -14.91
N SER A 159 -10.94 5.46 -15.37
CA SER A 159 -11.23 4.24 -14.60
C SER A 159 -10.29 4.00 -13.40
N GLU A 160 -9.14 4.68 -13.35
CA GLU A 160 -8.14 4.44 -12.30
C GLU A 160 -8.54 5.05 -10.95
N ILE A 161 -9.36 6.11 -10.92
CA ILE A 161 -9.86 6.70 -9.66
C ILE A 161 -10.72 5.71 -8.85
N GLY A 162 -11.56 4.91 -9.52
CA GLY A 162 -12.38 3.88 -8.87
C GLY A 162 -11.56 2.70 -8.37
N MET A 163 -10.51 2.32 -9.12
CA MET A 163 -9.52 1.32 -8.70
C MET A 163 -8.72 1.78 -7.49
N LEU A 164 -8.31 3.06 -7.42
CA LEU A 164 -7.66 3.62 -6.24
C LEU A 164 -8.59 3.64 -5.03
N ALA A 165 -9.89 3.91 -5.23
CA ALA A 165 -10.89 3.87 -4.16
C ALA A 165 -11.21 2.43 -3.68
N ASP A 166 -11.12 1.43 -4.55
CA ASP A 166 -11.14 0.00 -4.16
C ASP A 166 -9.87 -0.36 -3.36
N TYR A 167 -8.70 0.08 -3.82
CA TYR A 167 -7.42 -0.20 -3.17
C TYR A 167 -7.36 0.40 -1.75
N ASP A 168 -7.73 1.67 -1.59
CA ASP A 168 -7.83 2.34 -0.29
C ASP A 168 -8.81 1.63 0.67
N GLY A 169 -10.03 1.32 0.20
CA GLY A 169 -11.01 0.59 1.02
C GLY A 169 -10.53 -0.80 1.43
N SER A 170 -9.76 -1.46 0.57
CA SER A 170 -9.17 -2.76 0.88
C SER A 170 -8.07 -2.66 1.94
N VAL A 171 -7.14 -1.71 1.79
CA VAL A 171 -6.05 -1.47 2.75
C VAL A 171 -6.59 -1.04 4.11
N ARG A 172 -7.53 -0.09 4.15
CA ARG A 172 -8.17 0.36 5.40
C ARG A 172 -8.93 -0.78 6.08
N GLY A 173 -9.59 -1.63 5.31
CA GLY A 173 -10.31 -2.80 5.82
C GLY A 173 -9.41 -3.75 6.60
N ILE A 174 -8.30 -4.19 5.99
CA ILE A 174 -7.38 -5.15 6.63
C ILE A 174 -6.60 -4.56 7.83
N ALA A 175 -6.50 -3.23 7.96
CA ALA A 175 -5.63 -2.54 8.92
C ALA A 175 -5.93 -2.75 10.41
N SER A 176 -7.10 -3.29 10.74
CA SER A 176 -7.50 -3.68 12.09
C SER A 176 -8.25 -5.01 12.13
N GLN A 177 -8.23 -5.74 11.01
CA GLN A 177 -9.01 -6.97 10.81
C GLN A 177 -8.13 -8.19 10.53
N VAL A 178 -6.82 -8.05 10.28
CA VAL A 178 -5.96 -9.20 9.93
C VAL A 178 -4.84 -9.38 10.94
N SER A 179 -4.67 -10.61 11.42
CA SER A 179 -3.44 -11.06 12.08
C SER A 179 -2.97 -12.41 11.54
N PHE A 180 -1.67 -12.67 11.63
CA PHE A 180 -1.03 -13.90 11.21
C PHE A 180 -0.63 -14.76 12.41
N VAL A 181 -1.00 -16.03 12.40
CA VAL A 181 -0.44 -17.07 13.27
C VAL A 181 0.42 -17.98 12.40
N LEU A 182 1.52 -18.50 12.95
CA LEU A 182 2.45 -19.37 12.22
C LEU A 182 2.21 -20.83 12.61
N CYS A 183 2.16 -21.72 11.63
CA CYS A 183 2.14 -23.17 11.83
C CYS A 183 3.14 -23.86 10.90
N ASP A 184 3.29 -25.18 11.05
CA ASP A 184 4.21 -25.99 10.25
C ASP A 184 3.67 -26.22 8.84
N GLU A 185 4.54 -26.43 7.86
CA GLU A 185 4.15 -26.70 6.47
C GLU A 185 3.35 -28.01 6.28
N GLY A 186 3.33 -28.89 7.29
CA GLY A 186 2.42 -30.04 7.33
C GLY A 186 0.96 -29.72 7.66
N GLU A 187 0.62 -28.48 8.03
CA GLU A 187 -0.75 -28.03 8.30
C GLU A 187 -1.36 -27.24 7.12
N ASP A 188 -2.69 -27.27 6.99
CA ASP A 188 -3.39 -26.47 5.99
C ASP A 188 -3.43 -24.98 6.36
N LEU A 189 -3.49 -24.10 5.35
CA LEU A 189 -3.77 -22.68 5.56
C LEU A 189 -5.20 -22.50 6.05
N GLN A 190 -5.36 -21.93 7.25
CA GLN A 190 -6.68 -21.69 7.86
C GLN A 190 -7.00 -20.20 7.90
N MET A 191 -8.28 -19.88 7.69
CA MET A 191 -8.84 -18.53 7.81
C MET A 191 -10.00 -18.57 8.80
N GLU A 192 -9.78 -18.03 9.99
CA GLU A 192 -10.76 -17.98 11.09
C GLU A 192 -11.34 -16.56 11.20
N PHE A 193 -12.66 -16.44 11.11
CA PHE A 193 -13.36 -15.18 11.37
C PHE A 193 -13.81 -15.15 12.83
N LEU A 194 -13.05 -14.44 13.65
CA LEU A 194 -13.36 -14.21 15.06
C LEU A 194 -14.33 -13.03 15.16
N GLU A 195 -15.51 -13.23 15.74
CA GLU A 195 -16.37 -12.10 16.07
C GLU A 195 -15.70 -11.24 17.16
N LYS A 196 -15.69 -9.92 16.97
CA LYS A 196 -15.27 -8.98 18.01
C LYS A 196 -16.30 -9.01 19.12
N ASN A 197 -15.84 -9.01 20.37
CA ASN A 197 -16.72 -8.96 21.54
C ASN A 197 -17.68 -7.77 21.44
N ASP A 198 -18.92 -7.94 21.89
CA ASP A 198 -19.97 -6.91 21.83
C ASP A 198 -19.58 -5.59 22.54
N ASP A 199 -18.60 -5.61 23.46
CA ASP A 199 -18.07 -4.41 24.13
C ASP A 199 -17.16 -3.53 23.24
N ASP A 200 -16.48 -4.11 22.23
CA ASP A 200 -15.64 -3.37 21.26
C ASP A 200 -16.46 -2.86 20.06
N LEU A 201 -17.64 -3.43 19.85
CA LEU A 201 -18.62 -2.92 18.92
C LEU A 201 -19.42 -1.82 19.63
N GLN A 202 -19.53 -0.63 19.01
CA GLN A 202 -20.64 0.25 19.41
C GLN A 202 -21.93 -0.55 19.19
N PRO A 203 -22.75 -0.77 20.24
CA PRO A 203 -23.69 -1.86 20.23
C PRO A 203 -24.67 -1.70 19.06
N PRO A 204 -25.00 -2.78 18.33
CA PRO A 204 -26.26 -2.78 17.62
C PRO A 204 -27.33 -2.49 18.66
N LEU A 205 -28.26 -1.58 18.33
CA LEU A 205 -29.43 -1.33 19.17
C LEU A 205 -30.04 -2.69 19.52
N SER A 206 -30.06 -3.01 20.82
CA SER A 206 -30.53 -4.30 21.28
C SER A 206 -31.94 -4.52 20.74
N PRO A 207 -32.29 -5.73 20.27
CA PRO A 207 -33.67 -6.04 19.94
C PRO A 207 -34.46 -6.02 21.25
N SER A 208 -35.13 -4.90 21.51
CA SER A 208 -36.21 -4.85 22.50
C SER A 208 -37.20 -5.98 22.17
N PRO A 209 -37.75 -6.69 23.17
CA PRO A 209 -38.76 -7.71 22.92
C PRO A 209 -39.92 -7.07 22.16
N LEU A 210 -40.30 -7.67 21.02
CA LEU A 210 -41.25 -7.07 20.07
C LEU A 210 -42.54 -6.63 20.76
N SER A 211 -42.74 -5.32 20.86
CA SER A 211 -44.10 -4.76 20.96
C SER A 211 -44.75 -4.84 19.57
N SER A 212 -46.01 -5.22 19.52
CA SER A 212 -46.70 -5.71 18.31
C SER A 212 -46.97 -4.68 17.21
N ASP A 213 -46.51 -3.44 17.36
CA ASP A 213 -46.82 -2.30 16.47
C ASP A 213 -45.57 -1.62 15.87
N GLU A 214 -44.36 -2.16 16.08
CA GLU A 214 -43.16 -1.62 15.44
C GLU A 214 -42.92 -2.23 14.05
N PHE A 215 -42.76 -1.36 13.05
CA PHE A 215 -42.45 -1.74 11.67
C PHE A 215 -41.24 -2.67 11.60
N ASN A 216 -41.39 -3.79 10.87
CA ASN A 216 -40.29 -4.67 10.45
C ASN A 216 -39.39 -3.96 9.41
N LEU A 217 -38.70 -2.91 9.84
CA LEU A 217 -37.57 -2.33 9.13
C LEU A 217 -36.53 -3.43 8.90
N ILE A 218 -36.01 -3.53 7.69
CA ILE A 218 -34.88 -4.43 7.45
C ILE A 218 -33.69 -3.84 8.21
N THR A 219 -33.34 -4.48 9.34
CA THR A 219 -32.13 -4.22 10.09
C THR A 219 -30.95 -4.67 9.24
N ALA A 220 -30.52 -3.75 8.38
CA ALA A 220 -29.49 -3.97 7.38
C ALA A 220 -28.20 -4.39 8.09
N PRO A 221 -27.77 -5.66 7.99
CA PRO A 221 -26.78 -6.24 8.88
C PRO A 221 -25.48 -5.47 8.76
N GLN A 222 -24.95 -5.01 9.91
CA GLN A 222 -23.62 -4.41 9.94
C GLN A 222 -22.64 -5.41 9.34
N SER A 223 -21.85 -4.96 8.35
CA SER A 223 -21.27 -5.91 7.41
C SER A 223 -20.37 -6.90 8.16
N PHE A 224 -20.42 -8.16 7.75
CA PHE A 224 -19.67 -9.26 8.38
C PHE A 224 -18.22 -8.87 8.67
N TYR A 225 -17.56 -8.22 7.69
CA TYR A 225 -16.21 -7.70 7.79
C TYR A 225 -15.99 -6.65 8.90
N ASP A 226 -16.95 -5.78 9.18
CA ASP A 226 -16.77 -4.75 10.21
C ASP A 226 -16.74 -5.38 11.61
N ARG A 227 -17.47 -6.48 11.81
CA ARG A 227 -17.60 -7.21 13.10
C ARG A 227 -16.56 -8.32 13.29
N CYS A 228 -15.87 -8.75 12.25
CA CYS A 228 -14.89 -9.85 12.35
C CYS A 228 -13.44 -9.36 12.42
N HIS A 229 -12.62 -10.16 13.09
CA HIS A 229 -11.17 -10.19 12.96
C HIS A 229 -10.78 -11.51 12.27
N LEU A 230 -10.21 -11.40 11.08
CA LEU A 230 -9.69 -12.50 10.29
C LEU A 230 -8.30 -12.90 10.80
N ARG A 231 -8.22 -14.00 11.54
CA ARG A 231 -6.97 -14.66 11.87
C ARG A 231 -6.61 -15.61 10.72
N ILE A 232 -5.39 -15.47 10.19
CA ILE A 232 -4.87 -16.34 9.14
C ILE A 232 -3.74 -17.18 9.73
N THR A 233 -3.94 -18.49 9.81
CA THR A 233 -2.91 -19.45 10.21
C THR A 233 -2.10 -19.81 8.96
N LEU A 234 -0.82 -19.47 8.96
CA LEU A 234 0.09 -19.57 7.84
C LEU A 234 1.03 -20.77 8.00
N PRO A 235 0.89 -21.83 7.18
CA PRO A 235 1.92 -22.85 7.06
C PRO A 235 3.18 -22.22 6.49
N ILE A 236 4.29 -22.40 7.21
CA ILE A 236 5.63 -21.98 6.80
C ILE A 236 6.61 -23.15 6.90
N PRO A 237 7.70 -23.17 6.09
CA PRO A 237 8.66 -24.26 6.10
C PRO A 237 9.16 -24.62 7.51
N SER A 238 9.28 -25.91 7.83
CA SER A 238 9.57 -26.36 9.19
C SER A 238 10.90 -25.84 9.74
N ASP A 239 11.86 -25.51 8.87
CA ASP A 239 13.13 -24.89 9.25
C ASP A 239 12.96 -23.40 9.60
N LEU A 240 12.12 -22.66 8.87
CA LEU A 240 11.77 -21.29 9.20
C LEU A 240 10.95 -21.23 10.50
N LEU A 241 10.00 -22.15 10.69
CA LEU A 241 9.19 -22.20 11.91
C LEU A 241 10.08 -22.36 13.15
N LYS A 242 11.05 -23.27 13.13
CA LYS A 242 12.00 -23.49 14.24
C LYS A 242 12.77 -22.23 14.64
N ASP A 243 13.17 -21.42 13.66
CA ASP A 243 13.92 -20.19 13.92
C ASP A 243 13.03 -19.08 14.50
N VAL A 244 11.76 -19.00 14.09
CA VAL A 244 10.86 -17.91 14.49
C VAL A 244 9.98 -18.21 15.70
N SER A 245 9.59 -19.47 15.92
CA SER A 245 8.63 -19.88 16.96
C SER A 245 9.12 -19.63 18.39
N GLY A 246 10.44 -19.58 18.59
CA GLY A 246 11.03 -19.19 19.88
C GLY A 246 10.73 -17.74 20.27
N THR A 247 10.40 -16.88 19.31
CA THR A 247 10.13 -15.44 19.51
C THR A 247 8.70 -15.04 19.15
N ILE A 248 8.15 -15.55 18.05
CA ILE A 248 6.77 -15.30 17.61
C ILE A 248 5.89 -16.48 18.06
N GLN A 249 5.24 -16.32 19.21
CA GLN A 249 4.38 -17.35 19.83
C GLN A 249 2.87 -17.08 19.67
N GLY A 250 2.49 -15.92 19.17
CA GLY A 250 1.10 -15.45 19.10
C GLY A 250 0.77 -14.74 17.78
N PRO A 251 -0.45 -14.21 17.65
CA PRO A 251 -0.90 -13.53 16.44
C PRO A 251 -0.13 -12.23 16.19
N VAL A 252 0.54 -12.13 15.04
CA VAL A 252 1.19 -10.90 14.57
C VAL A 252 0.15 -10.01 13.90
N GLN A 253 -0.12 -8.84 14.50
CA GLN A 253 -1.04 -7.85 13.93
C GLN A 253 -0.45 -7.22 12.66
N VAL A 254 -1.26 -7.07 11.61
CA VAL A 254 -0.85 -6.39 10.37
C VAL A 254 -1.14 -4.89 10.48
N HIS A 255 -0.14 -4.07 10.12
CA HIS A 255 -0.21 -2.61 10.07
C HIS A 255 0.07 -2.12 8.63
N PRO A 256 -0.94 -2.10 7.76
CA PRO A 256 -0.78 -1.74 6.36
C PRO A 256 -0.96 -0.24 6.13
N LEU A 257 -0.15 0.32 5.23
CA LEU A 257 -0.18 1.72 4.81
C LEU A 257 -0.30 1.82 3.30
N LEU A 258 -1.14 2.72 2.78
CA LEU A 258 -1.22 3.05 1.35
C LEU A 258 -0.66 4.44 1.07
N PHE A 259 0.41 4.51 0.29
CA PHE A 259 0.87 5.76 -0.32
C PHE A 259 0.72 5.68 -1.84
N SER A 260 0.09 6.69 -2.44
CA SER A 260 -0.25 6.72 -3.85
C SER A 260 0.30 7.96 -4.54
N GLN A 261 0.90 7.77 -5.72
CA GLN A 261 1.26 8.83 -6.64
C GLN A 261 1.11 8.33 -8.08
N GLY A 262 0.07 8.80 -8.78
CA GLY A 262 -0.05 8.57 -10.21
C GLY A 262 1.14 9.16 -10.98
N ILE A 263 1.72 8.40 -11.92
CA ILE A 263 2.89 8.84 -12.70
C ILE A 263 2.65 8.95 -14.22
N ASN A 264 1.53 8.44 -14.72
CA ASN A 264 1.22 8.39 -16.17
C ASN A 264 0.59 9.69 -16.71
N GLU A 265 0.21 9.68 -17.98
CA GLU A 265 -0.50 10.78 -18.64
C GLU A 265 -1.88 11.06 -18.02
N GLN A 266 -2.57 10.04 -17.52
CA GLN A 266 -3.86 10.19 -16.83
C GLN A 266 -3.72 11.04 -15.56
N GLN A 267 -2.63 10.85 -14.79
CA GLN A 267 -2.33 11.77 -13.68
C GLN A 267 -1.96 13.18 -14.16
N SER A 268 -1.26 13.32 -15.29
CA SER A 268 -1.01 14.66 -15.87
C SER A 268 -2.30 15.41 -16.23
N ILE A 269 -3.37 14.68 -16.60
CA ILE A 269 -4.70 15.24 -16.83
C ILE A 269 -5.36 15.62 -15.49
N ALA A 270 -5.38 14.72 -14.51
CA ALA A 270 -5.93 15.00 -13.18
C ALA A 270 -5.30 16.25 -12.55
N ASN A 271 -3.98 16.35 -12.57
CA ASN A 271 -3.23 17.47 -12.02
C ASN A 271 -3.59 18.83 -12.67
N LYS A 272 -3.87 18.84 -13.98
CA LYS A 272 -4.17 20.08 -14.72
C LYS A 272 -5.64 20.50 -14.62
N ILE A 273 -6.57 19.56 -14.78
CA ILE A 273 -8.01 19.86 -14.98
C ILE A 273 -8.96 18.93 -14.23
N GLY A 274 -8.46 17.93 -13.52
CA GLY A 274 -9.28 16.96 -12.79
C GLY A 274 -9.19 17.12 -11.27
N ASP A 275 -9.51 16.03 -10.58
CA ASP A 275 -9.41 15.95 -9.13
C ASP A 275 -8.26 15.05 -8.69
N THR A 276 -7.59 15.46 -7.62
CA THR A 276 -6.49 14.77 -6.94
C THR A 276 -6.80 14.50 -5.46
N SER A 277 -7.96 14.96 -4.97
CA SER A 277 -8.37 14.89 -3.56
C SER A 277 -8.27 13.49 -2.98
N LEU A 278 -8.68 12.45 -3.71
CA LEU A 278 -8.60 11.06 -3.27
C LEU A 278 -7.16 10.65 -2.92
N GLN A 279 -6.20 10.91 -3.81
CA GLN A 279 -4.78 10.60 -3.57
C GLN A 279 -4.22 11.42 -2.41
N GLU A 280 -4.54 12.72 -2.38
CA GLU A 280 -4.08 13.61 -1.32
C GLU A 280 -4.62 13.21 0.06
N ASN A 281 -5.88 12.77 0.15
CA ASN A 281 -6.50 12.33 1.39
C ASN A 281 -5.94 10.98 1.85
N ILE A 282 -5.80 10.01 0.94
CA ILE A 282 -5.12 8.72 1.20
C ILE A 282 -3.73 8.96 1.80
N ASN A 283 -2.91 9.81 1.16
CA ASN A 283 -1.55 10.08 1.62
C ASN A 283 -1.53 10.79 2.99
N LYS A 284 -2.45 11.73 3.26
CA LYS A 284 -2.57 12.41 4.57
C LYS A 284 -2.97 11.45 5.68
N GLU A 285 -3.99 10.62 5.43
CA GLU A 285 -4.49 9.61 6.38
C GLU A 285 -3.40 8.58 6.70
N ASN A 286 -2.72 8.05 5.68
CA ASN A 286 -1.64 7.08 5.86
C ASN A 286 -0.37 7.71 6.45
N GLY A 287 -0.14 9.01 6.27
CA GLY A 287 0.90 9.74 7.02
C GLY A 287 0.64 9.75 8.52
N VAL A 288 -0.62 9.94 8.95
CA VAL A 288 -1.00 9.83 10.38
C VAL A 288 -0.81 8.41 10.90
N LEU A 289 -1.19 7.39 10.14
CA LEU A 289 -0.98 5.99 10.50
C LEU A 289 0.50 5.61 10.58
N LEU A 290 1.33 6.08 9.64
CA LEU A 290 2.79 5.90 9.65
C LEU A 290 3.41 6.51 10.91
N LYS A 291 2.99 7.74 11.28
CA LYS A 291 3.44 8.38 12.52
C LYS A 291 3.02 7.60 13.76
N LYS A 292 1.79 7.07 13.80
CA LYS A 292 1.32 6.24 14.91
C LYS A 292 2.15 4.96 15.06
N TYR A 293 2.44 4.26 13.97
CA TYR A 293 3.30 3.07 14.03
C TYR A 293 4.72 3.42 14.46
N TYR A 294 5.29 4.52 13.93
CA TYR A 294 6.61 4.99 14.34
C TYR A 294 6.70 5.23 15.85
N GLN A 295 5.68 5.81 16.48
CA GLN A 295 5.65 6.02 17.93
C GLN A 295 5.72 4.69 18.69
N SER A 296 4.90 3.70 18.32
CA SER A 296 4.96 2.36 18.93
C SER A 296 6.29 1.64 18.70
N TYR A 297 6.93 1.86 17.54
CA TYR A 297 8.27 1.34 17.24
C TYR A 297 9.37 2.05 18.06
N GLU A 298 9.28 3.36 18.24
CA GLU A 298 10.19 4.17 19.07
C GLU A 298 10.10 3.77 20.55
N ASP A 299 8.88 3.65 21.09
CA ASP A 299 8.62 3.15 22.44
C ASP A 299 9.20 1.74 22.64
N TRP A 300 8.96 0.84 21.69
CA TRP A 300 9.50 -0.52 21.70
C TRP A 300 11.03 -0.56 21.66
N CYS A 301 11.66 0.24 20.79
CA CYS A 301 13.12 0.37 20.71
C CYS A 301 13.71 0.85 22.04
N ASN A 302 13.10 1.87 22.64
CA ASN A 302 13.53 2.40 23.94
C ASN A 302 13.42 1.34 25.05
N SER A 303 12.29 0.63 25.14
CA SER A 303 12.06 -0.44 26.13
C SER A 303 12.97 -1.66 25.95
N ASN A 304 13.39 -1.96 24.72
CA ASN A 304 14.27 -3.10 24.41
C ASN A 304 15.75 -2.70 24.21
N HIS A 305 16.09 -1.43 24.46
CA HIS A 305 17.43 -0.87 24.28
C HIS A 305 18.02 -1.05 22.85
N ILE A 306 17.15 -1.03 21.85
CA ILE A 306 17.54 -1.08 20.43
C ILE A 306 17.89 0.33 19.95
N PRO A 307 19.07 0.55 19.34
CA PRO A 307 19.44 1.86 18.79
C PRO A 307 18.46 2.32 17.71
N LEU A 308 17.81 3.46 17.94
CA LEU A 308 16.91 4.08 16.98
C LEU A 308 17.72 4.81 15.89
N ASN A 309 17.41 4.57 14.62
CA ASN A 309 18.04 5.31 13.52
C ASN A 309 17.43 6.74 13.46
N PRO A 310 18.21 7.81 13.72
CA PRO A 310 17.71 9.19 13.79
C PRO A 310 17.24 9.72 12.42
N LYS A 311 17.60 9.05 11.31
CA LYS A 311 17.08 9.39 9.99
C LYS A 311 15.56 9.16 9.91
N ILE A 312 15.02 8.18 10.63
CA ILE A 312 13.58 7.85 10.58
C ILE A 312 12.73 9.04 11.04
N SER A 313 13.05 9.66 12.17
CA SER A 313 12.30 10.81 12.70
C SER A 313 12.47 12.06 11.84
N SER A 314 13.67 12.29 11.30
CA SER A 314 13.96 13.39 10.37
C SER A 314 13.15 13.27 9.07
N ASP A 315 13.25 12.10 8.41
CA ASP A 315 12.51 11.79 7.19
C ASP A 315 11.00 11.85 7.43
N LEU A 316 10.52 11.33 8.56
CA LEU A 316 9.09 11.34 8.92
C LEU A 316 8.55 12.77 9.06
N ASN A 317 9.26 13.65 9.76
CA ASN A 317 8.85 15.05 9.88
C ASN A 317 8.86 15.78 8.52
N SER A 318 9.89 15.53 7.70
CA SER A 318 9.98 16.06 6.34
C SER A 318 8.81 15.58 5.46
N ILE A 319 8.55 14.27 5.42
CA ILE A 319 7.56 13.69 4.50
C ILE A 319 6.12 14.05 4.90
N LEU A 320 5.82 14.20 6.19
CA LEU A 320 4.53 14.70 6.66
C LEU A 320 4.27 16.15 6.23
N SER A 321 5.32 16.98 6.18
CA SER A 321 5.24 18.34 5.62
C SER A 321 4.96 18.29 4.12
N THR A 322 5.73 17.49 3.37
CA THR A 322 5.55 17.28 1.92
C THR A 322 4.16 16.77 1.58
N ILE A 323 3.64 15.76 2.28
CA ILE A 323 2.28 15.21 2.09
C ILE A 323 1.18 16.27 2.32
N LYS A 324 1.38 17.16 3.30
CA LYS A 324 0.43 18.24 3.60
C LYS A 324 0.42 19.34 2.52
N HIS A 325 1.57 19.60 1.91
CA HIS A 325 1.78 20.71 0.97
C HIS A 325 1.63 20.29 -0.51
N SER A 326 1.93 19.05 -0.85
CA SER A 326 1.84 18.49 -2.21
C SER A 326 0.39 18.42 -2.68
N LYS A 327 0.09 19.12 -3.77
CA LYS A 327 -1.24 19.22 -4.39
C LYS A 327 -1.12 19.27 -5.90
N ARG A 328 -1.95 18.50 -6.61
CA ARG A 328 -2.02 18.51 -8.09
C ARG A 328 -0.66 18.37 -8.82
N GLU A 329 0.26 17.61 -8.25
CA GLU A 329 1.61 17.40 -8.81
C GLU A 329 2.02 15.91 -8.89
N LYS A 330 3.27 15.64 -9.24
CA LYS A 330 3.85 14.29 -9.28
C LYS A 330 5.00 14.18 -8.29
N ASN A 331 4.69 14.31 -7.00
CA ASN A 331 5.69 14.33 -5.95
C ASN A 331 6.18 12.92 -5.64
N LEU A 332 7.30 12.54 -6.25
CA LEU A 332 7.86 11.18 -6.16
C LEU A 332 8.48 10.89 -4.79
N GLN A 333 8.84 11.92 -4.02
CA GLN A 333 9.40 11.77 -2.68
C GLN A 333 8.39 11.13 -1.73
N ILE A 334 7.07 11.39 -1.91
CA ILE A 334 6.02 10.71 -1.12
C ILE A 334 6.18 9.20 -1.19
N LEU A 335 6.52 8.62 -2.34
CA LEU A 335 6.75 7.18 -2.46
C LEU A 335 8.13 6.79 -1.95
N ALA A 336 9.19 7.51 -2.35
CA ALA A 336 10.57 7.14 -2.03
C ALA A 336 10.96 7.31 -0.55
N THR A 337 10.54 8.39 0.10
CA THR A 337 10.85 8.62 1.51
C THR A 337 10.04 7.70 2.43
N THR A 338 8.75 7.48 2.15
CA THR A 338 7.96 6.51 2.93
C THR A 338 8.47 5.08 2.74
N ALA A 339 8.89 4.74 1.53
CA ALA A 339 9.55 3.49 1.18
C ALA A 339 10.78 3.20 2.05
N ASP A 340 11.64 4.20 2.20
CA ASP A 340 12.91 4.07 2.91
C ASP A 340 12.68 4.12 4.44
N ILE A 341 11.73 4.95 4.93
CA ILE A 341 11.24 4.93 6.33
C ILE A 341 10.72 3.54 6.73
N VAL A 342 9.84 2.94 5.93
CA VAL A 342 9.24 1.63 6.22
C VAL A 342 10.31 0.54 6.25
N ARG A 343 11.32 0.62 5.36
CA ARG A 343 12.48 -0.30 5.38
C ARG A 343 13.32 -0.17 6.64
N MET A 344 13.59 1.06 7.10
CA MET A 344 14.32 1.32 8.35
C MET A 344 13.58 0.85 9.62
N MET A 345 12.26 0.59 9.53
CA MET A 345 11.45 -0.05 10.58
C MET A 345 11.15 -1.53 10.29
N ASN A 346 12.00 -2.21 9.49
CA ASN A 346 11.88 -3.62 9.11
C ASN A 346 10.55 -4.01 8.45
N GLY A 347 9.89 -3.08 7.77
CA GLY A 347 8.53 -3.26 7.23
C GLY A 347 8.46 -3.85 5.82
N GLY A 348 7.31 -4.47 5.53
CA GLY A 348 6.94 -5.04 4.24
C GLY A 348 6.82 -4.00 3.13
N ARG A 349 7.28 -4.31 1.92
CA ARG A 349 7.19 -3.40 0.76
C ARG A 349 6.46 -4.08 -0.39
N LEU A 350 5.32 -3.51 -0.76
CA LEU A 350 4.45 -3.99 -1.83
C LEU A 350 4.25 -2.88 -2.87
N THR A 351 4.59 -3.12 -4.13
CA THR A 351 4.54 -2.10 -5.19
C THR A 351 3.54 -2.48 -6.27
N SER A 352 2.60 -1.57 -6.57
CA SER A 352 1.47 -1.84 -7.44
C SER A 352 1.18 -0.72 -8.45
N CYS A 353 0.69 -1.13 -9.60
CA CYS A 353 -0.06 -0.32 -10.55
C CYS A 353 -1.19 -1.20 -11.10
N LYS A 354 -2.05 -0.64 -11.96
CA LYS A 354 -3.19 -1.36 -12.58
C LYS A 354 -2.94 -2.85 -12.91
N SER A 355 -1.79 -3.19 -13.49
CA SER A 355 -1.47 -4.57 -13.93
C SER A 355 -0.13 -5.10 -13.42
N ALA A 356 0.47 -4.48 -12.38
CA ALA A 356 1.78 -4.86 -11.83
C ALA A 356 2.97 -4.90 -12.81
N LYS A 357 2.79 -4.46 -14.06
CA LYS A 357 3.75 -4.63 -15.16
C LYS A 357 4.67 -3.42 -15.32
N ASP A 358 4.27 -2.42 -16.10
CA ASP A 358 5.19 -1.40 -16.63
C ASP A 358 5.62 -0.38 -15.57
N ARG A 359 4.66 0.43 -15.07
CA ARG A 359 4.89 1.43 -14.02
C ARG A 359 5.54 0.83 -12.77
N THR A 360 5.04 -0.33 -12.34
CA THR A 360 5.58 -1.10 -11.21
C THR A 360 7.04 -1.46 -11.41
N SER A 361 7.43 -1.91 -12.61
CA SER A 361 8.84 -2.21 -12.91
C SER A 361 9.71 -0.95 -12.88
N MET A 362 9.17 0.21 -13.27
CA MET A 362 9.90 1.48 -13.17
C MET A 362 10.15 1.88 -11.70
N SER A 363 9.16 1.74 -10.82
CA SER A 363 9.34 1.97 -9.37
C SER A 363 10.30 0.95 -8.74
N VAL A 364 10.04 -0.36 -8.92
CA VAL A 364 10.85 -1.45 -8.35
C VAL A 364 12.33 -1.26 -8.68
N THR A 365 12.66 -0.95 -9.94
CA THR A 365 14.06 -0.74 -10.34
C THR A 365 14.65 0.58 -9.84
N TRP A 366 13.83 1.61 -9.59
CA TRP A 366 14.29 2.83 -8.93
C TRP A 366 14.59 2.58 -7.44
N GLU A 367 13.72 1.85 -6.75
CA GLU A 367 13.95 1.46 -5.37
C GLU A 367 15.16 0.53 -5.21
N GLN A 368 15.33 -0.46 -6.08
CA GLN A 368 16.52 -1.31 -6.12
C GLN A 368 17.80 -0.47 -6.30
N ALA A 369 17.77 0.55 -7.16
CA ALA A 369 18.90 1.47 -7.31
C ALA A 369 19.15 2.32 -6.04
N ARG A 370 18.09 2.76 -5.33
CA ARG A 370 18.25 3.42 -4.02
C ARG A 370 18.89 2.49 -2.98
N GLN A 371 18.47 1.23 -2.88
CA GLN A 371 19.10 0.27 -1.96
C GLN A 371 20.59 0.05 -2.29
N LEU A 372 20.92 -0.08 -3.58
CA LEU A 372 22.32 -0.20 -4.04
C LEU A 372 23.16 1.06 -3.71
N ALA A 373 22.58 2.26 -3.83
CA ALA A 373 23.27 3.50 -3.48
C ALA A 373 23.48 3.64 -1.97
N ASN A 374 22.42 3.41 -1.19
CA ASN A 374 22.40 3.63 0.25
C ASN A 374 23.27 2.60 1.02
N HIS A 375 23.26 1.33 0.60
CA HIS A 375 23.85 0.23 1.38
C HIS A 375 24.99 -0.52 0.66
N HIS A 376 25.16 -0.35 -0.65
CA HIS A 376 26.14 -1.09 -1.46
C HIS A 376 27.11 -0.22 -2.25
N ASN A 377 27.24 1.06 -1.87
CA ASN A 377 28.21 2.01 -2.45
C ASN A 377 28.08 2.19 -3.98
N LEU A 378 26.88 2.02 -4.56
CA LEU A 378 26.65 2.34 -5.97
C LEU A 378 26.87 3.85 -6.18
N HIS A 379 27.94 4.20 -6.89
CA HIS A 379 28.28 5.59 -7.18
C HIS A 379 27.16 6.30 -7.95
N TYR A 380 26.94 7.58 -7.64
CA TYR A 380 25.87 8.40 -8.21
C TYR A 380 25.83 8.35 -9.75
N ASP A 381 27.00 8.49 -10.39
CA ASP A 381 27.13 8.43 -11.86
C ASP A 381 26.56 7.12 -12.46
N ALA A 382 26.64 6.01 -11.72
CA ALA A 382 26.16 4.70 -12.14
C ALA A 382 24.68 4.44 -11.76
N PHE A 383 24.03 5.33 -11.02
CA PHE A 383 22.65 5.14 -10.54
C PHE A 383 21.64 5.00 -11.68
N ARG A 384 21.71 5.90 -12.68
CA ARG A 384 20.85 5.86 -13.87
C ARG A 384 21.17 4.65 -14.75
N ASP A 385 22.43 4.26 -14.86
CA ASP A 385 22.86 3.10 -15.63
C ASP A 385 22.41 1.78 -15.00
N ALA A 386 22.49 1.63 -13.67
CA ALA A 386 21.97 0.47 -12.94
C ALA A 386 20.47 0.29 -13.20
N MET A 387 19.66 1.35 -13.09
CA MET A 387 18.25 1.30 -13.48
C MET A 387 18.06 0.93 -14.96
N SER A 388 18.88 1.49 -15.85
CA SER A 388 18.82 1.21 -17.29
C SER A 388 19.06 -0.27 -17.59
N VAL A 389 20.06 -0.89 -16.95
CA VAL A 389 20.36 -2.32 -17.05
C VAL A 389 19.21 -3.15 -16.47
N MET A 390 18.72 -2.83 -15.27
CA MET A 390 17.61 -3.57 -14.65
C MET A 390 16.31 -3.50 -15.47
N ARG A 391 16.03 -2.37 -16.11
CA ARG A 391 14.86 -2.18 -16.98
C ARG A 391 15.05 -2.82 -18.36
N SER A 392 16.26 -2.83 -18.90
CA SER A 392 16.55 -3.35 -20.25
C SER A 392 16.83 -4.85 -20.28
N SER A 393 17.35 -5.43 -19.20
CA SER A 393 17.81 -6.82 -19.16
C SER A 393 17.49 -7.56 -17.86
N GLY A 394 16.90 -6.89 -16.85
CA GLY A 394 16.55 -7.52 -15.58
C GLY A 394 15.21 -8.27 -15.58
N VAL A 395 14.98 -9.08 -14.55
CA VAL A 395 13.83 -10.03 -14.43
C VAL A 395 12.44 -9.38 -14.58
N ARG A 396 12.31 -8.07 -14.35
CA ARG A 396 11.05 -7.32 -14.52
C ARG A 396 10.53 -7.30 -15.96
N ARG A 397 11.40 -7.57 -16.94
CA ARG A 397 11.03 -7.80 -18.34
C ARG A 397 10.28 -9.12 -18.56
N GLU A 398 10.53 -10.15 -17.74
CA GLU A 398 9.78 -11.41 -17.76
C GLU A 398 8.34 -11.25 -17.26
N ASN A 399 8.08 -10.33 -16.32
CA ASN A 399 6.71 -9.96 -15.98
C ASN A 399 5.97 -9.43 -17.20
N ALA A 400 6.62 -8.65 -18.07
CA ALA A 400 6.00 -8.16 -19.29
C ALA A 400 5.75 -9.27 -20.32
N PHE A 401 6.75 -10.13 -20.54
CA PHE A 401 6.61 -11.29 -21.41
C PHE A 401 5.47 -12.21 -20.98
N LYS A 402 5.40 -12.61 -19.70
CA LYS A 402 4.33 -13.45 -19.15
C LYS A 402 2.93 -12.84 -19.22
N ASN A 403 2.81 -11.51 -19.26
CA ASN A 403 1.51 -10.82 -19.30
C ASN A 403 0.99 -10.51 -20.72
N ILE A 404 1.86 -10.27 -21.70
CA ILE A 404 1.45 -9.84 -23.06
C ILE A 404 2.22 -10.52 -24.20
N GLY A 405 2.92 -11.63 -23.94
CA GLY A 405 3.72 -12.37 -24.93
C GLY A 405 4.92 -11.61 -25.51
N LYS A 406 5.15 -10.36 -25.08
CA LYS A 406 6.17 -9.46 -25.61
C LYS A 406 7.12 -9.05 -24.49
N ASN A 407 8.41 -9.30 -24.69
CA ASN A 407 9.46 -8.96 -23.74
C ASN A 407 9.85 -7.46 -23.85
N LYS A 408 8.86 -6.57 -23.73
CA LYS A 408 8.94 -5.10 -23.85
C LYS A 408 7.84 -4.44 -23.01
N PHE A 409 8.12 -3.25 -22.49
CA PHE A 409 7.12 -2.46 -21.77
C PHE A 409 6.09 -1.83 -22.70
N ALA A 410 4.84 -1.78 -22.26
CA ALA A 410 3.68 -1.26 -22.97
C ALA A 410 3.50 0.25 -22.81
N PHE A 411 4.57 1.00 -23.10
CA PHE A 411 4.53 2.46 -23.21
C PHE A 411 4.79 2.88 -24.66
N ASN A 412 3.96 3.80 -25.18
CA ASN A 412 4.25 4.52 -26.41
C ASN A 412 5.10 5.78 -26.16
N SER A 413 5.67 6.36 -27.23
CA SER A 413 6.57 7.52 -27.15
C SER A 413 5.94 8.79 -26.58
N PHE A 414 4.61 8.93 -26.63
CA PHE A 414 3.90 10.06 -26.04
C PHE A 414 3.68 9.86 -24.54
N GLN A 415 3.27 8.67 -24.12
CA GLN A 415 3.13 8.28 -22.70
C GLN A 415 4.46 8.43 -21.95
N LEU A 416 5.58 8.00 -22.54
CA LEU A 416 6.92 8.16 -21.94
C LEU A 416 7.29 9.63 -21.67
N LYS A 417 6.86 10.59 -22.51
CA LYS A 417 7.11 12.02 -22.27
C LYS A 417 6.34 12.53 -21.05
N MET A 418 5.14 12.00 -20.80
CA MET A 418 4.28 12.36 -19.66
C MET A 418 4.71 11.71 -18.34
N ILE A 419 5.55 10.68 -18.38
CA ILE A 419 6.13 10.03 -17.21
C ILE A 419 7.36 10.83 -16.72
N PRO A 420 7.54 11.03 -15.40
CA PRO A 420 8.74 11.67 -14.83
C PRO A 420 10.03 10.97 -15.25
N GLU A 421 11.12 11.72 -15.43
CA GLU A 421 12.34 11.20 -16.07
C GLU A 421 12.89 9.93 -15.41
N ILE A 422 13.00 9.93 -14.07
CA ILE A 422 13.51 8.80 -13.28
C ILE A 422 12.67 7.52 -13.46
N TYR A 423 11.41 7.65 -13.89
CA TYR A 423 10.46 6.57 -14.17
C TYR A 423 10.38 6.17 -15.66
N ARG A 424 11.15 6.78 -16.56
CA ARG A 424 11.10 6.44 -17.99
C ARG A 424 11.79 5.10 -18.27
N ALA A 425 11.19 4.31 -19.15
CA ALA A 425 11.80 3.11 -19.67
C ALA A 425 12.95 3.48 -20.65
N PRO A 426 14.11 2.79 -20.62
CA PRO A 426 15.20 3.01 -21.57
C PRO A 426 14.79 2.86 -23.03
N LYS A 427 15.48 3.56 -23.94
CA LYS A 427 15.27 3.42 -25.39
C LYS A 427 15.39 1.94 -25.80
N GLY A 428 14.48 1.46 -26.65
CA GLY A 428 14.41 0.07 -27.10
C GLY A 428 13.67 -0.91 -26.16
N SER A 429 13.52 -0.59 -24.87
CA SER A 429 12.80 -1.44 -23.90
C SER A 429 11.27 -1.28 -23.91
N GLY A 430 10.77 -0.17 -24.48
CA GLY A 430 9.33 0.12 -24.64
C GLY A 430 8.76 -0.20 -26.02
N GLY A 431 7.52 0.23 -26.29
CA GLY A 431 6.84 0.07 -27.57
C GLY A 431 6.14 -1.28 -27.78
N ALA A 432 5.75 -1.97 -26.71
CA ALA A 432 4.85 -3.12 -26.85
C ALA A 432 3.38 -2.65 -26.98
N GLU A 433 2.74 -2.96 -28.10
CA GLU A 433 1.28 -2.88 -28.20
C GLU A 433 0.64 -3.97 -27.34
N VAL A 434 -0.32 -3.58 -26.50
CA VAL A 434 -1.21 -4.50 -25.80
C VAL A 434 -2.30 -4.91 -26.81
N THR A 435 -2.29 -6.18 -27.19
CA THR A 435 -3.37 -6.85 -27.92
C THR A 435 -4.51 -7.19 -26.98
#